data_AF-A0A9D7EXP2-F1
#
_entry.id   AF-A0A9D7EXP2-F1
#
_cell.length_a   1.000
_cell.length_b   1.000
_cell.length_c   1.000
_cell.angle_alpha   90.00
_cell.angle_beta   90.00
_cell.angle_gamma   90.00
#
_symmetry.space_group_name_H-M   'P 1'
#
loop_
_entity.id
_entity.type
_entity.pdbx_description
1 polymer ?
#
loop_
_entity_poly.entity_id
_entity_poly.type
_entity_poly.pdbx_seq_one_letter_code
_entity_poly.pdbx_strand_id
1 'polypeptide(L)'
;MKKPLRFFQETFYYPKWHFHEPHTIFLRSQYFDNLKKNHPFSYESAIDDLLMQSAYNTLTKSEAFSIFGHTTIFSYQKLNKWLRLQVNQSITTPIKNLLNGALLKMPVVPGNTNYYRGINLVGDELMNFINQHKQGHSIVYKEFVSVNNNQIHFMICLIEILKHMRLSYTERI
;
A
#
# COMPACT_ATOMS: atom_id res chain seq x y z
N MET A 1 0.36 21.95 -42.34
CA MET A 1 -0.72 21.96 -41.34
C MET A 1 -0.66 20.68 -40.53
N LYS A 2 -0.28 20.74 -39.23
CA LYS A 2 -0.17 19.58 -38.33
C LYS A 2 -1.52 19.33 -37.66
N LYS A 3 -2.07 18.12 -37.78
CA LYS A 3 -3.30 17.72 -37.07
C LYS A 3 -3.00 17.58 -35.56
N PRO A 4 -3.92 18.00 -34.67
CA PRO A 4 -3.74 17.81 -33.23
C PRO A 4 -3.93 16.35 -32.84
N LEU A 5 -3.06 15.86 -31.95
CA LEU A 5 -3.19 14.58 -31.27
C LEU A 5 -4.47 14.58 -30.44
N ARG A 6 -5.41 13.70 -30.80
CA ARG A 6 -6.59 13.40 -29.97
C ARG A 6 -6.11 12.64 -28.74
N PHE A 7 -6.20 13.26 -27.57
CA PHE A 7 -6.07 12.59 -26.29
C PHE A 7 -7.18 11.54 -26.17
N PHE A 8 -6.81 10.31 -25.84
CA PHE A 8 -7.72 9.24 -25.43
C PHE A 8 -8.47 9.69 -24.17
N GLN A 9 -9.72 10.10 -24.31
CA GLN A 9 -10.69 10.04 -23.22
C GLN A 9 -11.23 8.62 -23.17
N GLU A 10 -10.47 7.70 -22.57
CA GLU A 10 -11.05 6.46 -22.10
C GLU A 10 -11.82 6.78 -20.83
N THR A 11 -13.14 6.82 -20.96
CA THR A 11 -14.05 6.70 -19.83
C THR A 11 -13.72 5.41 -19.09
N PHE A 12 -13.07 5.52 -17.93
CA PHE A 12 -12.89 4.41 -17.01
C PHE A 12 -14.27 3.93 -16.55
N TYR A 13 -14.79 2.90 -17.21
CA TYR A 13 -15.97 2.18 -16.79
C TYR A 13 -15.60 1.48 -15.48
N TYR A 14 -16.02 2.02 -14.33
CA TYR A 14 -15.79 1.41 -13.03
C TYR A 14 -16.52 0.06 -12.97
N PRO A 15 -15.82 -1.09 -12.91
CA PRO A 15 -16.48 -2.36 -12.69
C PRO A 15 -17.12 -2.34 -11.29
N LYS A 16 -18.32 -2.93 -11.17
CA LYS A 16 -18.88 -3.26 -9.85
C LYS A 16 -18.00 -4.35 -9.25
N TRP A 17 -17.06 -3.97 -8.39
CA TRP A 17 -16.13 -4.88 -7.73
C TRP A 17 -16.78 -5.48 -6.48
N HIS A 18 -16.74 -6.80 -6.36
CA HIS A 18 -17.09 -7.50 -5.14
C HIS A 18 -15.85 -7.61 -4.25
N PHE A 19 -15.94 -7.11 -3.02
CA PHE A 19 -14.84 -6.99 -2.08
C PHE A 19 -14.97 -8.02 -0.95
N HIS A 20 -13.91 -8.78 -0.65
CA HIS A 20 -13.97 -9.93 0.27
C HIS A 20 -13.21 -9.79 1.61
N GLU A 21 -12.79 -8.58 2.04
CA GLU A 21 -12.16 -8.41 3.37
C GLU A 21 -12.79 -7.26 4.21
N PRO A 22 -13.74 -7.56 5.13
CA PRO A 22 -14.62 -6.54 5.72
C PRO A 22 -13.96 -5.48 6.61
N HIS A 23 -12.90 -5.80 7.36
CA HIS A 23 -12.37 -4.89 8.40
C HIS A 23 -11.48 -3.76 7.87
N THR A 24 -10.56 -4.05 6.95
CA THR A 24 -9.69 -3.03 6.33
C THR A 24 -10.48 -2.13 5.38
N ILE A 25 -11.57 -2.66 4.81
CA ILE A 25 -12.57 -1.92 4.03
C ILE A 25 -13.34 -0.95 4.92
N PHE A 26 -13.75 -1.34 6.13
CA PHE A 26 -14.57 -0.49 7.01
C PHE A 26 -13.85 0.81 7.41
N LEU A 27 -12.59 0.75 7.82
CA LEU A 27 -11.83 1.95 8.22
C LEU A 27 -11.44 2.85 7.04
N ARG A 28 -11.13 2.27 5.87
CA ARG A 28 -10.84 3.05 4.65
C ARG A 28 -12.09 3.63 4.00
N SER A 29 -13.18 2.87 3.95
CA SER A 29 -14.47 3.37 3.47
C SER A 29 -14.97 4.49 4.37
N GLN A 30 -14.90 4.38 5.70
CA GLN A 30 -15.26 5.51 6.57
C GLN A 30 -14.39 6.75 6.37
N TYR A 31 -13.08 6.60 6.15
CA TYR A 31 -12.20 7.74 5.85
C TYR A 31 -12.60 8.42 4.53
N PHE A 32 -12.81 7.64 3.46
CA PHE A 32 -13.20 8.18 2.15
C PHE A 32 -14.65 8.65 2.09
N ASP A 33 -15.57 8.02 2.82
CA ASP A 33 -16.98 8.39 2.91
C ASP A 33 -17.16 9.65 3.78
N ASN A 34 -16.34 9.83 4.83
CA ASN A 34 -16.28 11.09 5.59
C ASN A 34 -15.65 12.22 4.78
N LEU A 35 -14.61 11.95 3.98
CA LEU A 35 -14.06 12.92 3.03
C LEU A 35 -15.08 13.37 1.98
N LYS A 36 -15.88 12.44 1.45
CA LYS A 36 -16.93 12.72 0.46
C LYS A 36 -18.17 13.42 1.03
N LYS A 37 -18.54 13.17 2.29
CA LYS A 37 -19.78 13.73 2.87
C LYS A 37 -19.67 15.22 3.21
N ASN A 38 -18.49 15.71 3.55
CA ASN A 38 -18.33 17.06 4.11
C ASN A 38 -17.73 18.08 3.13
N HIS A 39 -17.21 17.63 1.98
CA HIS A 39 -16.73 18.50 0.90
C HIS A 39 -16.86 17.79 -0.45
N PRO A 40 -17.06 18.49 -1.58
CA PRO A 40 -16.76 17.96 -2.90
C PRO A 40 -15.23 17.85 -3.08
N PHE A 41 -14.58 17.07 -2.23
CA PHE A 41 -13.13 16.86 -2.24
C PHE A 41 -12.83 15.82 -3.32
N SER A 42 -12.31 16.27 -4.46
CA SER A 42 -11.73 15.36 -5.45
C SER A 42 -10.35 14.89 -4.97
N TYR A 43 -9.93 13.69 -5.37
CA TYR A 43 -8.59 13.21 -5.05
C TYR A 43 -7.52 14.13 -5.64
N GLU A 44 -7.82 14.73 -6.80
CA GLU A 44 -7.01 15.72 -7.48
C GLU A 44 -6.76 16.93 -6.58
N SER A 45 -7.80 17.47 -5.95
CA SER A 45 -7.67 18.61 -5.03
C SER A 45 -6.85 18.25 -3.79
N ALA A 46 -7.04 17.06 -3.22
CA ALA A 46 -6.23 16.61 -2.08
C ALA A 46 -4.74 16.46 -2.42
N ILE A 47 -4.44 15.98 -3.62
CA ILE A 47 -3.05 15.90 -4.10
C ILE A 47 -2.50 17.30 -4.36
N ASP A 48 -3.28 18.21 -4.94
CA ASP A 48 -2.84 19.58 -5.17
C ASP A 48 -2.52 20.30 -3.84
N ASP A 49 -3.38 20.15 -2.83
CA ASP A 49 -3.15 20.69 -1.48
C ASP A 49 -1.91 20.09 -0.80
N LEU A 50 -1.68 18.78 -0.97
CA LEU A 50 -0.48 18.11 -0.46
C LEU A 50 0.79 18.71 -1.09
N LEU A 51 0.77 18.93 -2.40
CA LEU A 51 1.91 19.46 -3.15
C LEU A 51 2.21 20.93 -2.87
N MET A 52 1.27 21.67 -2.27
CA MET A 52 1.53 23.03 -1.78
C MET A 52 2.37 23.05 -0.49
N GLN A 53 2.43 21.94 0.25
CA GLN A 53 3.22 21.86 1.48
C GLN A 53 4.71 21.76 1.15
N SER A 54 5.54 22.53 1.87
CA SER A 54 7.00 22.57 1.65
C SER A 54 7.68 21.20 1.76
N ALA A 55 7.12 20.29 2.55
CA ALA A 55 7.62 18.93 2.72
C ALA A 55 7.40 18.02 1.49
N TYR A 56 6.48 18.38 0.59
CA TYR A 56 6.03 17.53 -0.52
C TYR A 56 6.06 18.23 -1.89
N ASN A 57 6.39 19.52 -1.95
CA ASN A 57 6.35 20.33 -3.18
C ASN A 57 7.36 19.93 -4.26
N THR A 58 8.29 19.02 -3.95
CA THR A 58 9.25 18.45 -4.92
C THR A 58 8.70 17.23 -5.65
N LEU A 59 7.58 16.66 -5.18
CA LEU A 59 6.87 15.59 -5.86
C LEU A 59 6.15 16.14 -7.09
N THR A 60 6.15 15.36 -8.16
CA THR A 60 5.23 15.56 -9.27
C THR A 60 3.85 15.02 -8.90
N LYS A 61 2.80 15.50 -9.58
CA LYS A 61 1.43 15.00 -9.41
C LYS A 61 1.33 13.49 -9.65
N SER A 62 2.02 12.97 -10.66
CA SER A 62 2.07 11.53 -10.95
C SER A 62 2.73 10.71 -9.84
N GLU A 63 3.81 11.22 -9.24
CA GLU A 63 4.47 10.57 -8.10
C GLU A 63 3.56 10.54 -6.87
N ALA A 64 2.92 11.65 -6.53
CA ALA A 64 1.97 11.72 -5.42
C ALA A 64 0.77 10.77 -5.64
N PHE A 65 0.21 10.74 -6.85
CA PHE A 65 -0.83 9.78 -7.21
C PHE A 65 -0.35 8.34 -7.13
N SER A 66 0.90 8.06 -7.51
CA SER A 66 1.44 6.69 -7.43
C SER A 66 1.56 6.21 -5.99
N ILE A 67 2.01 7.06 -5.05
CA ILE A 67 2.07 6.74 -3.62
C ILE A 67 0.66 6.50 -3.09
N PHE A 68 -0.28 7.37 -3.42
CA PHE A 68 -1.67 7.23 -3.03
C PHE A 68 -2.28 5.93 -3.57
N GLY A 69 -2.13 5.67 -4.87
CA GLY A 69 -2.64 4.47 -5.52
C GLY A 69 -2.00 3.19 -4.99
N HIS A 70 -0.71 3.23 -4.64
CA HIS A 70 -0.04 2.12 -3.96
C HIS A 70 -0.63 1.89 -2.57
N THR A 71 -0.79 2.94 -1.76
CA THR A 71 -1.20 2.78 -0.37
C THR A 71 -2.68 2.46 -0.21
N THR A 72 -3.59 2.91 -1.07
CA THR A 72 -5.05 2.93 -0.79
C THR A 72 -5.87 1.76 -1.36
N ILE A 73 -5.53 1.19 -2.51
CA ILE A 73 -6.33 0.16 -3.20
C ILE A 73 -5.40 -0.89 -3.78
N PHE A 74 -5.80 -2.18 -3.76
CA PHE A 74 -5.31 -3.44 -4.39
C PHE A 74 -3.98 -3.50 -5.18
N SER A 75 -3.53 -2.41 -5.76
CA SER A 75 -2.23 -2.18 -6.38
C SER A 75 -1.07 -2.64 -5.50
N TYR A 76 -1.03 -2.38 -4.19
CA TYR A 76 0.13 -2.85 -3.38
C TYR A 76 0.25 -4.37 -3.39
N GLN A 77 -0.83 -5.12 -3.17
CA GLN A 77 -0.79 -6.58 -3.13
C GLN A 77 -0.38 -7.14 -4.50
N LYS A 78 -1.02 -6.65 -5.57
CA LYS A 78 -0.79 -7.11 -6.94
C LYS A 78 0.61 -6.75 -7.43
N LEU A 79 1.03 -5.50 -7.26
CA LEU A 79 2.35 -5.01 -7.62
C LEU A 79 3.42 -5.75 -6.83
N ASN A 80 3.30 -5.86 -5.50
CA ASN A 80 4.30 -6.57 -4.68
C ASN A 80 4.33 -8.07 -5.00
N LYS A 81 3.20 -8.70 -5.33
CA LYS A 81 3.19 -10.08 -5.83
C LYS A 81 3.96 -10.19 -7.15
N TRP A 82 3.71 -9.31 -8.11
CA TRP A 82 4.41 -9.32 -9.39
C TRP A 82 5.90 -9.04 -9.25
N LEU A 83 6.29 -8.11 -8.38
CA LEU A 83 7.69 -7.82 -8.07
C LEU A 83 8.40 -9.01 -7.41
N ARG A 84 7.76 -9.68 -6.44
CA ARG A 84 8.32 -10.88 -5.79
C ARG A 84 8.53 -12.02 -6.78
N LEU A 85 7.53 -12.28 -7.61
CA LEU A 85 7.55 -13.36 -8.60
C LEU A 85 8.30 -12.98 -9.89
N GLN A 86 8.75 -11.72 -10.02
CA GLN A 86 9.39 -11.17 -11.22
C GLN A 86 8.58 -11.35 -12.51
N VAL A 87 7.25 -11.27 -12.41
CA VAL A 87 6.33 -11.37 -13.57
C VAL A 87 5.86 -9.98 -14.01
N ASN A 88 5.45 -9.84 -15.27
CA ASN A 88 4.98 -8.58 -15.86
C ASN A 88 5.99 -7.42 -15.75
N GLN A 89 7.29 -7.71 -15.92
CA GLN A 89 8.37 -6.74 -15.70
C GLN A 89 8.24 -5.47 -16.55
N SER A 90 7.72 -5.57 -17.77
CA SER A 90 7.45 -4.41 -18.64
C SER A 90 6.44 -3.43 -18.02
N ILE A 91 5.51 -3.92 -17.21
CA ILE A 91 4.51 -3.12 -16.49
C ILE A 91 5.06 -2.69 -15.11
N THR A 92 5.70 -3.59 -14.37
CA THR A 92 6.12 -3.30 -12.99
C THR A 92 7.32 -2.38 -12.91
N THR A 93 8.24 -2.44 -13.87
CA THR A 93 9.48 -1.62 -13.88
C THR A 93 9.18 -0.11 -13.88
N PRO A 94 8.37 0.43 -14.82
CA PRO A 94 8.06 1.86 -14.82
C PRO A 94 7.32 2.30 -13.54
N ILE A 95 6.41 1.49 -13.02
CA ILE A 95 5.70 1.78 -11.75
C ILE A 95 6.68 1.78 -10.57
N LYS A 96 7.58 0.80 -10.51
CA LYS A 96 8.61 0.71 -9.46
C LYS A 96 9.55 1.91 -9.51
N ASN A 97 9.97 2.33 -10.69
CA ASN A 97 10.83 3.50 -10.87
C ASN A 97 10.12 4.79 -10.44
N LEU A 98 8.85 4.95 -10.81
CA LEU A 98 8.04 6.10 -10.40
C LEU A 98 7.89 6.17 -8.87
N LEU A 99 7.55 5.04 -8.23
CA LEU A 99 7.44 4.96 -6.77
C LEU A 99 8.78 5.19 -6.07
N ASN A 100 9.89 4.64 -6.59
CA ASN A 100 11.22 4.89 -6.02
C ASN A 100 11.59 6.38 -6.12
N GLY A 101 11.33 7.03 -7.26
CA GLY A 101 11.55 8.47 -7.42
C GLY A 101 10.72 9.28 -6.43
N ALA A 102 9.46 8.91 -6.24
CA ALA A 102 8.58 9.53 -5.25
C ALA A 102 9.12 9.36 -3.82
N LEU A 103 9.49 8.13 -3.42
CA LEU A 103 9.98 7.82 -2.07
C LEU A 103 11.29 8.54 -1.72
N LEU A 104 12.18 8.76 -2.69
CA LEU A 104 13.42 9.51 -2.48
C LEU A 104 13.19 11.00 -2.16
N LYS A 105 12.05 11.54 -2.59
CA LYS A 105 11.64 12.94 -2.35
C LYS A 105 10.81 13.11 -1.09
N MET A 106 10.34 12.01 -0.50
CA MET A 106 9.55 12.06 0.73
C MET A 106 10.42 12.53 1.90
N PRO A 107 9.81 13.21 2.90
CA PRO A 107 10.50 13.56 4.13
C PRO A 107 11.17 12.34 4.77
N VAL A 108 12.43 12.51 5.17
CA VAL A 108 13.17 11.47 5.88
C VAL A 108 12.61 11.36 7.29
N VAL A 109 12.20 10.15 7.66
CA VAL A 109 11.73 9.87 9.02
C VAL A 109 12.95 9.66 9.93
N PRO A 110 12.91 10.11 11.20
CA PRO A 110 14.04 9.94 12.12
C PRO A 110 14.51 8.48 12.23
N GLY A 111 15.83 8.28 12.21
CA GLY A 111 16.45 6.94 12.22
C GLY A 111 16.17 6.12 13.48
N ASN A 112 15.74 6.75 14.58
CA ASN A 112 15.40 6.09 15.84
C ASN A 112 13.92 5.68 15.94
N THR A 113 13.23 5.60 14.80
CA THR A 113 11.81 5.20 14.76
C THR A 113 11.71 3.69 14.61
N ASN A 114 10.97 3.04 15.51
CA ASN A 114 10.65 1.63 15.38
C ASN A 114 9.50 1.44 14.39
N TYR A 115 9.63 0.45 13.54
CA TYR A 115 8.63 0.08 12.54
C TYR A 115 8.22 -1.37 12.70
N TYR A 116 6.92 -1.60 12.53
CA TYR A 116 6.31 -2.90 12.68
C TYR A 116 5.61 -3.29 11.38
N ARG A 117 5.66 -4.57 11.04
CA ARG A 117 4.99 -5.14 9.88
C ARG A 117 4.27 -6.42 10.29
N GLY A 118 2.98 -6.48 10.01
CA GLY A 118 2.19 -7.70 10.13
C GLY A 118 2.24 -8.47 8.83
N ILE A 119 2.50 -9.77 8.93
CA ILE A 119 2.42 -10.70 7.81
C ILE A 119 1.68 -11.95 8.29
N ASN A 120 0.81 -12.49 7.44
CA ASN A 120 0.15 -13.75 7.69
C ASN A 120 0.88 -14.82 6.87
N LEU A 121 1.57 -15.74 7.55
CA LEU A 121 2.33 -16.83 6.95
C LEU A 121 1.95 -18.14 7.63
N VAL A 122 1.81 -19.21 6.84
CA VAL A 122 1.45 -20.54 7.34
C VAL A 122 2.30 -21.61 6.68
N GLY A 123 2.45 -22.77 7.35
CA GLY A 123 3.16 -23.93 6.81
C GLY A 123 4.58 -23.63 6.33
N ASP A 124 4.92 -24.10 5.14
CA ASP A 124 6.25 -23.95 4.54
C ASP A 124 6.65 -22.48 4.33
N GLU A 125 5.70 -21.58 4.08
CA GLU A 125 6.00 -20.15 3.92
C GLU A 125 6.55 -19.54 5.21
N LEU A 126 5.97 -19.91 6.35
CA LEU A 126 6.45 -19.45 7.66
C LEU A 126 7.85 -20.01 7.94
N MET A 127 8.07 -21.29 7.69
CA MET A 127 9.38 -21.91 7.91
C MET A 127 10.45 -21.30 7.00
N ASN A 128 10.13 -21.06 5.74
CA ASN A 128 11.02 -20.35 4.81
C ASN A 128 11.32 -18.93 5.27
N PHE A 129 10.31 -18.20 5.75
CA PHE A 129 10.49 -16.87 6.29
C PHE A 129 11.43 -16.87 7.49
N ILE A 130 11.22 -17.74 8.48
CA ILE A 130 12.10 -17.88 9.66
C ILE A 130 13.53 -18.22 9.25
N ASN A 131 13.71 -19.13 8.29
CA ASN A 131 15.03 -19.53 7.81
C ASN A 131 15.79 -18.39 7.13
N GLN A 132 15.09 -17.48 6.46
CA GLN A 132 15.67 -16.29 5.82
C GLN A 132 15.93 -15.15 6.83
N HIS A 133 15.10 -15.03 7.87
CA HIS A 133 15.12 -13.94 8.86
C HIS A 133 15.92 -14.30 10.13
N LYS A 134 17.15 -14.79 9.96
CA LYS A 134 18.05 -15.09 11.09
C LYS A 134 18.76 -13.83 11.60
N GLN A 135 19.07 -13.80 12.89
CA GLN A 135 19.84 -12.71 13.48
C GLN A 135 21.17 -12.52 12.74
N GLY A 136 21.49 -11.27 12.40
CA GLY A 136 22.70 -10.90 11.65
C GLY A 136 22.60 -11.08 10.13
N HIS A 137 21.52 -11.67 9.61
CA HIS A 137 21.31 -11.73 8.16
C HIS A 137 20.58 -10.48 7.64
N SER A 138 21.11 -9.91 6.56
CA SER A 138 20.44 -8.86 5.79
C SER A 138 19.57 -9.48 4.71
N ILE A 139 18.36 -8.94 4.54
CA ILE A 139 17.37 -9.44 3.59
C ILE A 139 17.07 -8.36 2.59
N VAL A 140 17.22 -8.70 1.31
CA VAL A 140 16.93 -7.80 0.21
C VAL A 140 15.55 -8.13 -0.35
N TYR A 141 14.58 -7.26 -0.08
CA TYR A 141 13.24 -7.35 -0.63
C TYR A 141 13.22 -6.84 -2.08
N LYS A 142 12.53 -7.56 -2.96
CA LYS A 142 12.37 -7.16 -4.38
C LYS A 142 11.19 -6.21 -4.57
N GLU A 143 10.24 -6.31 -3.67
CA GLU A 143 9.00 -5.55 -3.55
C GLU A 143 9.11 -4.35 -2.60
N PHE A 144 8.04 -3.55 -2.53
CA PHE A 144 7.92 -2.50 -1.52
C PHE A 144 7.49 -3.09 -0.18
N VAL A 145 8.19 -2.71 0.89
CA VAL A 145 7.89 -3.13 2.25
C VAL A 145 7.05 -2.07 2.95
N SER A 146 5.78 -2.36 3.18
CA SER A 146 4.89 -1.49 3.94
C SER A 146 5.06 -1.75 5.44
N VAL A 147 5.24 -0.69 6.21
CA VAL A 147 5.43 -0.74 7.67
C VAL A 147 4.57 0.31 8.36
N ASN A 148 4.37 0.18 9.67
CA ASN A 148 3.69 1.15 10.51
C ASN A 148 4.54 1.46 11.74
N ASN A 149 4.60 2.72 12.16
CA ASN A 149 5.32 3.16 13.37
C ASN A 149 4.43 3.17 14.63
N ASN A 150 3.13 2.86 14.51
CA ASN A 150 2.20 2.79 15.62
C ASN A 150 2.13 1.36 16.20
N GLN A 151 2.86 1.16 17.30
CA GLN A 151 2.90 -0.10 18.03
C GLN A 151 1.52 -0.55 18.54
N ILE A 152 0.65 0.39 18.96
CA ILE A 152 -0.67 0.07 19.52
C ILE A 152 -1.58 -0.53 18.45
N HIS A 153 -1.59 0.04 17.25
CA HIS A 153 -2.38 -0.49 16.14
C HIS A 153 -1.91 -1.90 15.75
N PHE A 154 -0.59 -2.13 15.76
CA PHE A 154 -0.01 -3.45 15.50
C PHE A 154 -0.41 -4.48 16.57
N MET A 155 -0.37 -4.10 17.86
CA MET A 155 -0.76 -4.98 18.95
C MET A 155 -2.25 -5.33 18.92
N ILE A 156 -3.13 -4.40 18.56
CA ILE A 156 -4.57 -4.66 18.41
C ILE A 156 -4.80 -5.68 17.29
N CYS A 157 -4.16 -5.51 16.11
CA CYS A 157 -4.24 -6.48 15.03
C CYS A 157 -3.75 -7.87 15.46
N LEU A 158 -2.65 -7.95 16.21
CA LEU A 158 -2.10 -9.21 16.71
C LEU A 158 -3.05 -9.90 17.71
N ILE A 159 -3.66 -9.14 18.62
CA ILE A 159 -4.62 -9.68 19.61
C ILE A 159 -5.87 -10.24 18.92
N GLU A 160 -6.42 -9.55 17.91
CA GLU A 160 -7.59 -10.04 17.17
C GLU A 160 -7.28 -11.30 16.35
N ILE A 161 -6.08 -11.38 15.75
CA ILE A 161 -5.61 -12.60 15.07
C ILE A 161 -5.50 -13.77 16.07
N LEU A 162 -4.94 -13.53 17.26
CA LEU A 162 -4.82 -14.54 18.32
C LEU A 162 -6.19 -14.99 18.85
N LYS A 163 -7.17 -14.08 18.97
CA LYS A 163 -8.55 -14.44 19.35
C LYS A 163 -9.20 -15.33 18.30
N HIS A 164 -9.07 -15.01 17.01
CA HIS A 164 -9.60 -15.84 15.93
C HIS A 164 -8.93 -17.22 15.84
N MET A 165 -7.61 -17.30 16.07
CA MET A 165 -6.90 -18.59 16.14
C MET A 165 -7.31 -19.42 17.37
N ARG A 166 -7.58 -18.78 18.50
CA ARG A 166 -8.09 -19.47 19.70
C ARG A 166 -9.48 -20.05 19.47
N LEU A 167 -10.38 -19.29 18.83
CA LEU A 167 -11.75 -19.75 18.52
C LEU A 167 -11.76 -20.95 17.58
N SER A 168 -10.95 -20.91 16.52
CA SER A 168 -10.84 -22.00 15.54
C SER A 168 -10.14 -23.26 16.07
N TYR A 169 -9.43 -23.17 17.20
CA TYR A 169 -8.88 -24.32 17.92
C TYR A 169 -9.93 -24.98 18.83
N THR A 170 -10.79 -24.19 19.49
CA THR A 170 -11.89 -24.70 20.32
C THR A 170 -13.04 -25.34 19.54
N GLU A 171 -13.23 -25.00 18.27
CA GLU A 171 -14.26 -25.63 17.41
C GLU A 171 -13.81 -26.95 16.76
N ARG A 172 -12.54 -27.35 16.94
CA ARG A 172 -11.96 -28.60 16.41
C ARG A 172 -11.75 -29.70 17.47
N ILE A 173 -12.15 -29.45 18.71
CA ILE A 173 -12.18 -30.41 19.83
C ILE A 173 -13.64 -30.80 20.06
#